data_AF-A0A388T7D3-F1
#
_entry.id   AF-A0A388T7D3-F1
#
_cell.length_a   1.000
_cell.length_b   1.000
_cell.length_c   1.000
_cell.angle_alpha   90.00
_cell.angle_beta   90.00
_cell.angle_gamma   90.00
#
_symmetry.space_group_name_H-M   'P 1'
#
loop_
_entity.id
_entity.type
_entity.pdbx_description
1 polymer ?
#
loop_
_entity_poly.entity_id
_entity_poly.type
_entity_poly.pdbx_seq_one_letter_code
_entity_poly.pdbx_strand_id
1 'polypeptide(L)' 'MDTKKLEAMLVLLVPQVVEIIAKEHHVDAVKAAENFYRSKVYGILEQEETKLWHLSALTLFNMYDEEVKTGKFTFPEDN' A
#
# COMPACT_ATOMS: atom_id res chain seq x y z
N MET A 1 22.15 -0.94 -4.48
CA MET A 1 21.75 0.29 -5.23
C MET A 1 20.23 0.43 -5.25
N ASP A 2 19.53 -0.42 -4.51
CA ASP A 2 18.13 -0.77 -4.69
C ASP A 2 17.24 0.03 -3.74
N THR A 3 17.76 0.40 -2.58
CA THR A 3 17.08 1.24 -1.57
C THR A 3 16.68 2.61 -2.13
N LYS A 4 17.55 3.28 -2.91
CA LYS A 4 17.21 4.56 -3.55
C LYS A 4 16.10 4.43 -4.59
N LYS A 5 16.00 3.26 -5.24
CA LYS A 5 14.95 2.97 -6.22
C LYS A 5 13.63 2.66 -5.50
N LEU A 6 13.68 1.89 -4.41
CA LEU A 6 12.56 1.64 -3.52
C LEU A 6 11.99 2.97 -2.99
N GLU A 7 12.82 3.81 -2.38
CA GLU A 7 12.40 5.11 -1.84
C GLU A 7 11.73 5.99 -2.91
N ALA A 8 12.34 6.07 -4.11
CA ALA A 8 11.74 6.80 -5.23
C ALA A 8 10.38 6.21 -5.65
N MET A 9 10.23 4.89 -5.61
CA MET A 9 8.97 4.23 -5.95
C MET A 9 7.90 4.44 -4.88
N LEU A 10 8.26 4.39 -3.59
CA LEU A 10 7.35 4.67 -2.49
C LEU A 10 6.82 6.11 -2.56
N VAL A 11 7.69 7.08 -2.84
CA VAL A 11 7.28 8.49 -3.01
C VAL A 11 6.24 8.66 -4.12
N LEU A 12 6.27 7.81 -5.16
CA LEU A 12 5.30 7.82 -6.24
C LEU A 12 4.05 6.99 -5.94
N LEU A 13 4.20 5.82 -5.33
CA LEU A 13 3.10 4.86 -5.08
C LEU A 13 2.22 5.27 -3.92
N VAL A 14 2.80 5.67 -2.79
CA VAL A 14 2.07 6.01 -1.56
C VAL A 14 0.98 7.06 -1.81
N PRO A 15 1.24 8.22 -2.45
CA PRO A 15 0.18 9.20 -2.69
C PRO A 15 -0.95 8.64 -3.58
N GLN A 16 -0.64 7.80 -4.56
CA GLN A 16 -1.66 7.16 -5.42
C GLN A 16 -2.54 6.20 -4.61
N VAL A 17 -1.95 5.37 -3.75
CA VAL A 17 -2.72 4.46 -2.88
C VAL A 17 -3.60 5.23 -1.91
N VAL A 18 -3.06 6.28 -1.29
CA VAL A 18 -3.80 7.15 -0.37
C VAL A 18 -4.99 7.81 -1.06
N GLU A 19 -4.84 8.28 -2.30
CA GLU A 19 -5.94 8.87 -3.06
C GLU A 19 -7.06 7.85 -3.34
N ILE A 20 -6.69 6.61 -3.69
CA ILE A 20 -7.65 5.51 -3.89
C ILE A 20 -8.37 5.20 -2.56
N ILE A 21 -7.64 5.07 -1.45
CA ILE A 21 -8.23 4.82 -0.12
C ILE A 21 -9.19 5.95 0.26
N ALA A 22 -8.78 7.21 0.11
CA ALA A 22 -9.62 8.37 0.44
C ALA A 22 -10.94 8.34 -0.33
N LYS A 23 -10.87 7.99 -1.62
CA LYS A 23 -12.05 7.88 -2.49
C LYS A 23 -12.94 6.70 -2.12
N GLU A 24 -12.38 5.51 -1.96
CA GLU A 24 -13.14 4.28 -1.75
C GLU A 24 -13.70 4.16 -0.33
N HIS A 25 -12.96 4.64 0.68
CA HIS A 25 -13.39 4.62 2.09
C HIS A 25 -14.15 5.90 2.49
N HIS A 26 -14.31 6.86 1.58
CA HIS A 26 -14.96 8.16 1.82
C HIS A 26 -14.37 8.92 3.02
N VAL A 27 -13.04 8.95 3.11
CA VAL A 27 -12.29 9.65 4.17
C VAL A 27 -11.35 10.70 3.58
N ASP A 28 -10.97 11.70 4.37
CA ASP A 28 -9.98 12.69 3.94
C ASP A 28 -8.62 12.07 3.66
N ALA A 29 -7.85 12.69 2.74
CA ALA A 29 -6.52 12.21 2.35
C ALA A 29 -5.56 12.05 3.54
N VAL A 30 -5.65 12.93 4.55
CA VAL A 30 -4.84 12.83 5.79
C VAL A 30 -5.20 11.54 6.55
N LYS A 31 -6.49 11.24 6.68
CA LYS A 31 -6.97 10.05 7.37
C LYS A 31 -6.63 8.78 6.62
N ALA A 32 -6.77 8.80 5.29
CA ALA A 32 -6.36 7.72 4.41
C ALA A 32 -4.85 7.43 4.53
N ALA A 33 -4.02 8.49 4.54
CA ALA A 33 -2.58 8.36 4.75
C ALA A 33 -2.27 7.75 6.11
N GLU A 34 -2.83 8.29 7.20
CA GLU A 34 -2.63 7.73 8.55
C GLU A 34 -3.00 6.25 8.64
N ASN A 35 -4.14 5.86 8.06
CA ASN A 35 -4.58 4.47 8.06
C ASN A 35 -3.64 3.58 7.22
N PHE A 36 -3.20 4.06 6.06
CA PHE A 36 -2.29 3.33 5.19
C PHE A 36 -0.92 3.14 5.85
N TYR A 37 -0.31 4.19 6.41
CA TYR A 37 0.96 4.11 7.12
C TYR A 37 0.92 3.18 8.35
N ARG A 38 -0.25 2.99 8.97
CA ARG A 38 -0.45 2.07 10.09
C ARG A 38 -0.77 0.63 9.66
N SER A 39 -1.07 0.40 8.39
CA SER A 39 -1.41 -0.92 7.87
C SER A 39 -0.19 -1.83 7.82
N LYS A 40 -0.43 -3.14 7.94
CA LYS A 40 0.63 -4.14 7.73
C LYS A 40 1.11 -4.10 6.28
N VAL A 41 0.21 -3.83 5.32
CA VAL A 41 0.55 -3.67 3.90
C VAL A 41 1.65 -2.62 3.69
N TYR A 42 1.57 -1.46 4.34
CA TYR A 42 2.65 -0.47 4.25
C TYR A 42 3.95 -0.98 4.89
N GLY A 43 3.87 -1.59 6.07
CA GLY A 43 5.05 -2.14 6.75
C GLY A 43 5.81 -3.20 5.95
N ILE A 44 5.12 -3.99 5.11
CA ILE A 44 5.77 -4.94 4.19
C ILE A 44 6.17 -4.31 2.86
N LEU A 45 5.49 -3.24 2.43
CA LEU A 45 5.83 -2.48 1.23
C LEU A 45 7.21 -1.81 1.35
N GLU A 46 7.58 -1.38 2.56
CA GLU A 46 8.92 -0.86 2.88
C GLU A 46 10.01 -1.94 2.90
N GLN A 47 9.64 -3.22 2.90
CA GLN A 47 10.60 -4.33 2.85
C GLN A 47 10.96 -4.63 1.40
N GLU A 48 12.20 -4.32 1.02
CA GLU A 48 12.70 -4.52 -0.35
C GLU A 48 12.52 -5.96 -0.85
N GLU A 49 12.66 -6.94 0.05
CA GLU A 49 12.56 -8.39 -0.20
C GLU A 49 11.19 -8.82 -0.71
N THR A 50 10.11 -8.14 -0.30
CA THR A 50 8.73 -8.48 -0.68
C THR A 50 8.39 -8.02 -2.09
N LYS A 51 9.18 -7.09 -2.66
CA LYS A 51 9.02 -6.55 -4.01
C LYS A 51 7.63 -5.96 -4.30
N LEU A 52 6.85 -5.63 -3.27
CA LEU A 52 5.50 -5.06 -3.42
C LEU A 52 5.49 -3.70 -4.09
N TRP A 53 6.61 -2.99 -4.04
CA TRP A 53 6.84 -1.73 -4.75
C TRP A 53 6.84 -1.88 -6.28
N HIS A 54 6.85 -3.09 -6.83
CA HIS A 54 6.58 -3.35 -8.25
C HIS A 54 5.09 -3.44 -8.59
N LEU A 55 4.22 -3.58 -7.59
CA LEU A 55 2.78 -3.71 -7.80
C LEU A 55 2.16 -2.36 -8.13
N SER A 56 0.99 -2.41 -8.77
CA SER A 56 0.21 -1.20 -9.04
C SER A 56 -0.41 -0.66 -7.75
N ALA A 57 -0.64 0.65 -7.68
CA ALA A 57 -1.33 1.28 -6.54
C ALA A 57 -2.69 0.63 -6.25
N LEU A 58 -3.42 0.21 -7.29
CA LEU A 58 -4.68 -0.53 -7.15
C LEU A 58 -4.50 -1.89 -6.46
N THR A 59 -3.44 -2.63 -6.77
CA THR A 59 -3.16 -3.91 -6.12
C THR A 59 -2.83 -3.72 -4.65
N LEU A 60 -2.00 -2.71 -4.33
CA LEU A 60 -1.68 -2.35 -2.93
C LEU A 60 -2.93 -1.92 -2.17
N PHE A 61 -3.81 -1.15 -2.81
CA PHE A 61 -5.12 -0.81 -2.25
C PHE A 61 -5.97 -2.05 -1.97
N ASN A 62 -6.07 -2.99 -2.91
CA ASN A 62 -6.86 -4.22 -2.71
C ASN A 62 -6.33 -5.04 -1.52
N MET A 63 -5.00 -5.14 -1.37
CA MET A 63 -4.39 -5.79 -0.20
C MET A 63 -4.74 -5.06 1.10
N TYR A 64 -4.67 -3.73 1.11
CA TYR A 64 -5.03 -2.91 2.27
C TYR A 64 -6.52 -3.06 2.61
N ASP A 65 -7.39 -3.05 1.60
CA ASP A 65 -8.83 -3.19 1.77
C ASP A 65 -9.20 -4.59 2.31
N GLU A 66 -8.51 -5.64 1.85
CA GLU A 66 -8.63 -6.99 2.40
C GLU A 66 -8.16 -7.05 3.86
N GLU A 67 -7.03 -6.39 4.18
CA GLU A 67 -6.53 -6.28 5.56
C GLU A 67 -7.56 -5.61 6.48
N VAL A 68 -8.16 -4.50 6.05
CA VAL A 68 -9.17 -3.78 6.83
C VAL A 68 -10.43 -4.60 7.01
N LYS A 69 -10.88 -5.33 5.97
CA LYS A 69 -12.11 -6.12 6.01
C LYS A 69 -11.97 -7.43 6.80
N THR A 70 -10.82 -8.09 6.73
CA THR A 70 -10.64 -9.47 7.24
C THR A 70 -9.58 -9.58 8.35
N GLY A 71 -8.77 -8.55 8.56
CA GLY A 71 -7.60 -8.56 9.45
C GLY A 71 -6.37 -9.26 8.88
N LYS A 72 -6.45 -9.77 7.64
CA LYS A 72 -5.40 -10.46 6.89
C LYS A 72 -5.42 -9.98 5.44
N PHE A 73 -4.32 -10.17 4.71
CA PHE A 73 -4.27 -9.96 3.28
C PHE A 73 -3.46 -11.09 2.64
N THR A 74 -3.72 -11.33 1.37
CA THR A 74 -3.02 -12.31 0.53
C THR A 74 -2.07 -11.60 -0.43
N PHE A 75 -0.95 -12.26 -0.74
CA PHE A 75 -0.04 -11.75 -1.75
C PHE A 75 -0.63 -12.04 -3.14
N PRO A 76 -0.52 -11.09 -4.09
CA PRO A 76 -1.05 -11.32 -5.44
C PRO A 76 -0.34 -12.46 -6.19
N GLU A 77 0.85 -12.87 -5.77
CA GLU A 77 1.57 -14.04 -6.31
C GLU A 77 0.99 -15.39 -5.84
N ASP A 78 0.10 -15.39 -4.85
CA ASP A 78 -0.54 -16.58 -4.28
C ASP A 78 -1.86 -16.99 -5.01
N ASN A 79 -2.20 -16.34 -6.14
CA ASN A 79 -3.37 -16.66 -6.98
C ASN A 79 -3.00 -17.20 -8.37
#